data_AF-A0A2T6LXK0-F1
#
_entry.id   AF-A0A2T6LXK0-F1
#
_cell.length_a   1.000
_cell.length_b   1.000
_cell.length_c   1.000
_cell.angle_alpha   90.00
_cell.angle_beta   90.00
_cell.angle_gamma   90.00
#
_symmetry.space_group_name_H-M   'P 1'
#
loop_
_entity.id
_entity.type
_entity.pdbx_description
1 polymer ?
#
loop_
_entity_poly.entity_id
_entity_poly.type
_entity_poly.pdbx_seq_one_letter_code
_entity_poly.pdbx_strand_id
1 'polypeptide(L)'
;MLTATKRTIRLRPEQERVLLALAERRGLPPYRTLLQAIDAGLTVIAGGAARDADTREIAEEVGTIAVRLIELERVLDRNLFVACAAYAYARNAALGARQGDEAIAAEARAAFDRQRGLAMEGRP
;
A
#
# COMPACT_ATOMS: atom_id res chain seq x y z
N MET A 1 -25.24 -15.79 -22.82
CA MET A 1 -26.34 -15.48 -23.76
C MET A 1 -26.01 -14.20 -24.49
N LEU A 2 -26.06 -14.19 -25.83
CA LEU A 2 -25.87 -12.97 -26.62
C LEU A 2 -27.24 -12.32 -26.84
N THR A 3 -27.40 -11.08 -26.38
CA THR A 3 -28.61 -10.27 -26.61
C THR A 3 -28.35 -9.25 -27.71
N ALA A 4 -29.15 -9.24 -28.77
CA ALA A 4 -29.04 -8.27 -29.85
C ALA A 4 -30.14 -7.20 -29.72
N THR A 5 -29.74 -5.93 -29.58
CA THR A 5 -30.66 -4.79 -29.46
C THR A 5 -30.27 -3.72 -30.47
N LYS A 6 -31.22 -3.28 -31.32
CA LYS A 6 -31.00 -2.17 -32.24
C LYS A 6 -30.99 -0.85 -31.46
N ARG A 7 -29.91 -0.08 -31.58
CA ARG A 7 -29.76 1.25 -30.98
C ARG A 7 -29.39 2.27 -32.06
N THR A 8 -30.02 3.43 -32.03
CA THR A 8 -29.67 4.57 -32.89
C THR A 8 -28.72 5.48 -32.13
N ILE A 9 -27.50 5.68 -32.66
CA ILE A 9 -26.47 6.51 -32.03
C ILE A 9 -26.30 7.77 -32.88
N ARG A 10 -26.37 8.94 -32.24
CA ARG A 10 -26.05 10.21 -32.88
C ARG A 10 -24.55 10.46 -32.78
N LEU A 11 -23.89 10.63 -33.92
CA LEU A 11 -22.48 10.98 -33.99
C LEU A 11 -22.35 12.45 -34.33
N ARG A 12 -21.34 13.11 -33.75
CA ARG A 12 -20.94 14.44 -34.22
C ARG A 12 -20.31 14.32 -35.61
N PRO A 13 -20.37 15.36 -36.46
CA PRO A 13 -19.81 15.31 -37.82
C PRO A 13 -18.31 14.95 -37.87
N GLU A 14 -17.55 15.26 -36.82
CA GLU A 14 -16.15 14.89 -36.68
C GLU A 14 -15.97 13.40 -36.36
N GLN A 15 -16.82 12.84 -35.49
CA GLN A 15 -16.79 11.43 -35.10
C GLN A 15 -17.19 10.54 -36.27
N GLU A 16 -18.17 10.97 -37.07
CA GLU A 16 -18.58 10.28 -38.30
C GLU A 16 -17.45 10.25 -39.33
N ARG A 17 -16.77 11.38 -39.56
CA ARG A 17 -15.60 11.44 -40.45
C ARG A 17 -14.49 10.48 -40.03
N VAL A 18 -14.16 10.46 -38.74
CA VAL A 18 -13.16 9.54 -38.18
C VAL A 18 -13.60 8.08 -38.34
N LEU A 19 -14.87 7.77 -38.06
CA LEU A 19 -15.42 6.42 -38.21
C LEU A 19 -15.33 5.91 -39.65
N LEU A 20 -15.71 6.74 -40.62
CA LEU A 20 -15.65 6.40 -42.04
C LEU A 20 -14.22 6.18 -42.51
N ALA A 21 -13.29 7.05 -42.15
CA ALA A 21 -11.87 6.88 -42.48
C ALA A 21 -11.27 5.60 -41.88
N LEU A 22 -11.67 5.25 -40.65
CA LEU A 22 -11.28 3.99 -40.00
C LEU A 22 -11.89 2.76 -40.68
N ALA A 23 -13.15 2.86 -41.10
CA ALA A 23 -13.87 1.79 -41.79
C ALA A 23 -13.23 1.49 -43.15
N GLU A 24 -12.91 2.53 -43.92
CA GLU A 24 -12.19 2.42 -45.20
C GLU A 24 -10.82 1.78 -45.04
N ARG A 25 -10.02 2.26 -44.08
CA ARG A 25 -8.67 1.70 -43.81
C ARG A 25 -8.69 0.22 -43.42
N ARG A 26 -9.75 -0.23 -42.77
CA ARG A 26 -9.90 -1.62 -42.30
C ARG A 26 -10.68 -2.51 -43.27
N GLY A 27 -11.24 -1.96 -44.35
CA GLY A 27 -12.11 -2.69 -45.28
C GLY A 27 -13.38 -3.23 -44.62
N LEU A 28 -13.87 -2.56 -43.57
CA LEU A 28 -15.03 -2.99 -42.79
C LEU A 28 -16.21 -2.03 -42.99
N PRO A 29 -17.46 -2.50 -42.87
CA PRO A 29 -18.61 -1.62 -42.92
C PRO A 29 -18.65 -0.70 -41.67
N PRO A 30 -19.11 0.56 -41.80
CA PRO A 30 -19.07 1.55 -40.71
C PRO A 30 -19.73 1.09 -39.41
N TYR A 31 -20.84 0.34 -39.48
CA TYR A 31 -21.53 -0.16 -38.30
C TYR A 31 -20.66 -1.15 -37.49
N ARG A 32 -19.83 -1.97 -38.17
CA ARG A 32 -18.98 -2.97 -37.51
C ARG A 32 -17.78 -2.29 -36.86
N THR A 33 -17.21 -1.30 -37.54
CA THR A 33 -16.15 -0.45 -36.99
C THR A 33 -16.64 0.31 -35.75
N LEU A 34 -17.89 0.80 -35.78
CA LEU A 34 -18.50 1.46 -34.63
C LEU A 34 -18.69 0.49 -33.45
N LEU A 35 -19.16 -0.73 -33.73
CA LEU A 35 -19.31 -1.75 -32.69
C LEU A 35 -17.97 -2.09 -32.02
N GLN A 36 -16.90 -2.24 -32.80
CA GLN A 36 -15.55 -2.47 -32.27
C GLN A 36 -15.05 -1.31 -31.42
N ALA A 37 -15.33 -0.06 -31.82
CA ALA A 37 -14.96 1.11 -31.05
C ALA A 37 -15.71 1.18 -29.72
N ILE A 38 -17.00 0.84 -29.72
CA ILE A 38 -17.82 0.75 -28.50
C ILE A 38 -17.29 -0.36 -27.59
N ASP A 39 -17.02 -1.54 -28.13
CA ASP A 39 -16.51 -2.69 -27.36
C ASP A 39 -15.15 -2.39 -26.71
N ALA A 40 -14.22 -1.79 -27.48
CA ALA A 40 -12.95 -1.33 -26.94
C ALA A 40 -13.13 -0.25 -25.85
N GLY A 41 -14.03 0.72 -26.07
CA GLY A 41 -14.34 1.74 -25.09
C GLY A 41 -14.95 1.18 -23.80
N LEU A 42 -15.90 0.25 -23.91
CA LEU A 42 -16.51 -0.44 -22.78
C LEU A 42 -15.49 -1.27 -22.02
N THR A 43 -14.57 -1.94 -22.72
CA THR A 43 -13.48 -2.69 -22.11
C THR A 43 -12.54 -1.78 -21.31
N VAL A 44 -12.21 -0.60 -21.84
CA VAL A 44 -11.40 0.39 -21.12
C VAL A 44 -12.13 0.95 -19.90
N ILE A 45 -13.43 1.26 -20.03
CA ILE A 45 -14.24 1.76 -18.91
C ILE A 45 -14.39 0.69 -17.82
N ALA A 46 -14.68 -0.56 -18.19
CA ALA A 46 -14.79 -1.67 -17.26
C ALA A 46 -13.44 -2.00 -16.61
N GLY A 47 -12.36 -1.99 -17.39
CA GLY A 47 -11.00 -2.22 -16.90
C GLY A 47 -10.47 -1.09 -16.01
N GLY A 48 -10.90 0.15 -16.22
CA GLY A 48 -10.60 1.28 -15.34
C GLY A 48 -11.23 1.10 -13.95
N ALA A 49 -12.52 0.76 -13.90
CA ALA A 49 -13.20 0.49 -12.63
C ALA A 49 -12.60 -0.71 -11.87
N ALA A 50 -12.16 -1.75 -12.58
CA ALA A 50 -11.46 -2.88 -11.98
C ALA A 50 -10.08 -2.49 -11.41
N ARG A 51 -9.28 -1.72 -12.18
CA ARG A 51 -7.98 -1.23 -11.72
C ARG A 51 -8.09 -0.28 -10.52
N ASP A 52 -9.10 0.57 -10.49
CA ASP A 52 -9.36 1.48 -9.37
C ASP A 52 -9.77 0.69 -8.10
N ALA A 53 -10.54 -0.39 -8.26
CA ALA A 53 -10.89 -1.30 -7.18
C ALA A 53 -9.65 -2.05 -6.64
N ASP A 54 -8.83 -2.64 -7.51
CA ASP A 54 -7.59 -3.33 -7.12
C ASP A 54 -6.61 -2.37 -6.41
N THR A 55 -6.47 -1.15 -6.93
CA THR A 55 -5.58 -0.14 -6.33
C THR A 55 -6.06 0.25 -4.93
N ARG A 56 -7.38 0.36 -4.75
CA ARG A 56 -7.99 0.67 -3.45
C ARG A 56 -7.80 -0.47 -2.46
N GLU A 57 -8.00 -1.71 -2.89
CA GLU A 57 -7.78 -2.90 -2.06
C GLU A 57 -6.32 -2.98 -1.59
N ILE A 58 -5.36 -2.79 -2.50
CA ILE A 58 -3.93 -2.73 -2.16
C ILE A 58 -3.66 -1.60 -1.15
N ALA A 59 -4.25 -0.41 -1.32
CA ALA A 59 -4.06 0.70 -0.40
C ALA A 59 -4.62 0.40 1.00
N GLU A 60 -5.76 -0.30 1.09
CA GLU A 60 -6.37 -0.72 2.36
C GLU A 60 -5.51 -1.79 3.08
N GLU A 61 -4.97 -2.75 2.34
CA GLU A 61 -4.05 -3.76 2.87
C GLU A 61 -2.73 -3.14 3.35
N VAL A 62 -2.13 -2.25 2.56
CA VAL A 62 -0.92 -1.52 2.93
C VAL A 62 -1.16 -0.68 4.19
N GLY A 63 -2.31 0.00 4.28
CA GLY A 63 -2.72 0.72 5.48
C GLY A 63 -2.81 -0.18 6.71
N THR A 64 -3.39 -1.37 6.55
CA THR A 64 -3.49 -2.38 7.62
C THR A 64 -2.11 -2.88 8.07
N ILE A 65 -1.21 -3.15 7.12
CA ILE A 65 0.18 -3.55 7.41
C ILE A 65 0.92 -2.43 8.14
N ALA A 66 0.76 -1.18 7.73
CA ALA A 66 1.40 -0.03 8.36
C ALA A 66 0.96 0.13 9.84
N VAL A 67 -0.33 -0.05 10.13
CA VAL A 67 -0.84 -0.02 11.51
C VAL A 67 -0.22 -1.14 12.35
N ARG A 68 -0.17 -2.37 11.82
CA ARG A 68 0.45 -3.52 12.52
C ARG A 68 1.95 -3.32 12.76
N LEU A 69 2.65 -2.66 11.83
CA LEU A 69 4.07 -2.33 12.00
C LEU A 69 4.29 -1.34 13.15
N ILE A 70 3.44 -0.32 13.30
CA ILE A 70 3.50 0.62 14.43
C ILE A 70 3.26 -0.09 15.76
N GLU A 71 2.30 -1.02 15.80
CA GLU A 71 2.05 -1.84 16.99
C GLU A 71 3.26 -2.72 17.34
N LEU A 72 3.89 -3.32 16.32
CA LEU A 72 5.08 -4.15 16.48
C LEU A 72 6.28 -3.32 16.96
N GLU A 73 6.48 -2.10 16.44
CA GLU A 73 7.51 -1.17 16.91
C GLU A 73 7.33 -0.83 18.40
N ARG A 74 6.10 -0.58 18.85
CA ARG A 74 5.81 -0.34 20.28
C ARG A 74 6.12 -1.55 21.16
N VAL A 75 5.83 -2.76 20.70
CA VAL A 75 6.15 -3.99 21.41
C VAL A 75 7.67 -4.21 21.45
N LEU A 76 8.37 -3.93 20.37
CA LEU A 76 9.84 -4.00 20.32
C LEU A 76 10.48 -2.99 21.27
N ASP A 77 10.02 -1.74 21.31
CA ASP A 77 10.51 -0.72 22.24
C ASP A 77 10.35 -1.17 23.70
N ARG A 78 9.18 -1.74 24.04
CA ARG A 78 8.94 -2.28 25.38
C ARG A 78 9.86 -3.46 25.70
N ASN A 79 10.07 -4.36 24.75
CA ASN A 79 10.98 -5.50 24.94
C ASN A 79 12.44 -5.06 25.09
N LEU A 80 12.87 -4.06 24.31
CA LEU A 80 14.20 -3.48 24.43
C LEU A 80 14.41 -2.89 25.82
N PHE A 81 13.44 -2.15 26.35
CA PHE A 81 13.50 -1.63 27.71
C PHE A 81 13.60 -2.75 28.76
N VAL A 82 12.75 -3.79 28.65
CA VAL A 82 12.78 -4.94 29.56
C VAL A 82 14.12 -5.67 29.51
N ALA A 83 14.70 -5.85 28.31
CA ALA A 83 16.01 -6.47 28.15
C ALA A 83 17.13 -5.65 28.80
N CYS A 84 17.12 -4.31 28.63
CA CYS A 84 18.08 -3.42 29.29
C CYS A 84 17.96 -3.48 30.82
N ALA A 85 16.74 -3.49 31.35
CA ALA A 85 16.49 -3.64 32.78
C ALA A 85 16.98 -4.99 33.31
N ALA A 86 16.60 -6.09 32.65
CA ALA A 86 17.00 -7.43 33.03
C ALA A 86 18.53 -7.57 33.07
N TYR A 87 19.22 -7.05 32.06
CA TYR A 87 20.68 -7.05 32.01
C TYR A 87 21.30 -6.23 33.16
N ALA A 88 20.80 -5.02 33.44
CA ALA A 88 21.32 -4.18 34.52
C ALA A 88 21.17 -4.85 35.89
N TYR A 89 19.99 -5.41 36.19
CA TYR A 89 19.76 -6.15 37.43
C TYR A 89 20.62 -7.41 37.53
N ALA A 90 20.73 -8.19 36.45
CA ALA A 90 21.56 -9.40 36.44
C ALA A 90 23.05 -9.08 36.63
N ARG A 91 23.56 -8.04 35.96
CA ARG A 91 24.94 -7.57 36.09
C ARG A 91 25.23 -7.09 37.52
N ASN A 92 24.31 -6.33 38.12
CA ASN A 92 24.47 -5.84 39.47
C ASN A 92 24.53 -6.98 40.50
N ALA A 93 23.62 -7.95 40.37
CA ALA A 93 23.61 -9.16 41.19
C ALA A 93 24.90 -9.97 41.04
N ALA A 94 25.41 -10.12 39.81
CA ALA A 94 26.65 -10.85 39.54
C ALA A 94 27.90 -10.15 40.11
N LEU A 95 27.93 -8.81 40.12
CA LEU A 95 29.03 -8.03 40.68
C LEU A 95 28.97 -7.89 42.21
N GLY A 96 27.90 -8.37 42.85
CA GLY A 96 27.66 -8.19 44.28
C GLY A 96 27.58 -6.71 44.68
N ALA A 97 27.24 -5.83 43.73
CA ALA A 97 27.20 -4.41 43.96
C ALA A 97 26.02 -4.07 44.88
N ARG A 98 26.24 -3.27 45.93
CA ARG A 98 25.18 -2.81 46.83
C ARG A 98 24.58 -1.49 46.34
N GLN A 99 24.22 -1.43 45.07
CA GLN A 99 23.51 -0.25 44.55
C GLN A 99 22.02 -0.37 44.88
N GLY A 100 21.39 0.76 45.17
CA GLY A 100 19.93 0.81 45.33
C GLY A 100 19.22 0.61 43.99
N ASP A 101 17.98 0.12 44.04
CA ASP A 101 17.15 -0.13 42.84
C ASP A 101 17.03 1.07 41.92
N GLU A 102 16.99 2.29 42.48
CA GLU A 102 16.92 3.54 41.72
C GLU A 102 18.15 3.74 40.83
N ALA A 103 19.34 3.38 41.31
CA ALA A 103 20.57 3.48 40.54
C ALA A 103 20.62 2.46 39.39
N ILE A 104 20.12 1.25 39.63
CA ILE A 104 20.03 0.18 38.61
C ILE A 104 19.01 0.55 37.53
N ALA A 105 17.86 1.11 37.94
CA ALA A 105 16.84 1.59 37.02
C ALA A 105 17.36 2.76 36.15
N ALA A 106 18.14 3.67 36.72
CA ALA A 106 18.78 4.75 35.99
C ALA A 106 19.81 4.21 34.96
N GLU A 107 20.62 3.22 35.31
CA GLU A 107 21.54 2.56 34.38
C GLU A 107 20.79 1.88 33.23
N ALA A 108 19.72 1.14 33.54
CA ALA A 108 18.88 0.49 32.54
C ALA A 108 18.24 1.50 31.58
N ARG A 109 17.74 2.62 32.10
CA ARG A 109 17.16 3.70 31.30
C ARG A 109 18.20 4.33 30.37
N ALA A 110 19.38 4.64 30.89
CA ALA A 110 20.47 5.19 30.07
C ALA A 110 20.91 4.21 28.97
N ALA A 111 20.94 2.90 29.26
CA ALA A 111 21.24 1.87 28.27
C ALA A 111 20.17 1.78 27.18
N PHE A 112 18.89 1.82 27.57
CA PHE A 112 17.77 1.87 26.64
C PHE A 112 17.84 3.10 25.72
N ASP A 113 18.07 4.29 26.28
CA ASP A 113 18.14 5.54 25.50
C ASP A 113 19.29 5.50 24.49
N ARG A 114 20.44 4.89 24.83
CA ARG A 114 21.56 4.66 23.88
C ARG A 114 21.17 3.72 22.73
N GLN A 115 20.55 2.58 23.05
CA GLN A 115 20.14 1.60 22.03
C GLN A 115 19.09 2.19 21.09
N ARG A 116 18.16 2.97 21.64
CA ARG A 116 17.17 3.70 20.84
C ARG A 116 17.82 4.76 19.97
N GLY A 117 18.82 5.49 20.48
CA GLY A 117 19.61 6.44 19.68
C GLY A 117 20.25 5.79 18.46
N LEU A 118 20.95 4.66 18.66
CA LEU A 118 21.58 3.90 17.56
C LEU A 118 20.56 3.43 16.51
N ALA A 119 19.37 3.03 16.94
CA ALA A 119 18.30 2.62 16.02
C ALA A 119 17.76 3.77 15.16
N MET A 120 17.81 5.01 15.66
CA MET A 120 17.35 6.20 14.94
C MET A 120 18.42 6.76 14.00
N GLU A 121 19.71 6.61 14.33
CA GLU A 121 20.84 7.02 13.47
C GLU A 121 20.95 6.18 12.19
N GLY A 122 20.43 4.95 12.19
CA GLY A 122 20.42 4.05 11.03
C GLY A 122 19.24 4.21 10.06
N ARG A 123 18.34 5.19 10.28
CA ARG A 123 17.21 5.46 9.37
C ARG A 123 17.69 6.30 8.18
N PRO A 124 17.45 5.89 6.92
CA PRO A 124 17.80 6.68 5.73
C PRO A 124 16.96 7.96 5.59
#